data_AF-A0A8I1T1D4-F1
#
_entry.id   AF-A0A8I1T1D4-F1
#
_cell.length_a   1.000
_cell.length_b   1.000
_cell.length_c   1.000
_cell.angle_alpha   90.00
_cell.angle_beta   90.00
_cell.angle_gamma   90.00
#
_symmetry.space_group_name_H-M   'P 1'
#
loop_
_entity.id
_entity.type
_entity.pdbx_description
1 polymer ?
#
loop_
_entity_poly.entity_id
_entity_poly.type
_entity_poly.pdbx_seq_one_letter_code
_entity_poly.pdbx_strand_id
1 'polypeptide(L)'
;MRYLREAMVFGVAVAFTGLACFAGPRLAEAGGMGVGMMGPGMMGSPGSPEEASSGQVNPTHAKALLSYIHEHNPACLQCHSISGAGFGPSFESIAANYSSRANAENLLAMHIAHGFGRMPPGFANDAQATQLARLILSLSVTSRP
;
A
#
# COMPACT_ATOMS: atom_id res chain seq x y z
N MET A 1 -6.80 21.81 47.29
CA MET A 1 -8.03 22.20 46.55
C MET A 1 -7.98 21.47 45.20
N ARG A 2 -8.61 20.29 45.03
CA ARG A 2 -9.95 20.06 44.43
C ARG A 2 -10.14 20.91 43.16
N TYR A 3 -10.26 20.35 41.96
CA TYR A 3 -11.36 19.55 41.35
C TYR A 3 -10.82 18.92 40.03
N LEU A 4 -11.40 17.95 39.34
CA LEU A 4 -12.31 16.81 39.56
C LEU A 4 -12.15 16.02 38.23
N ARG A 5 -12.11 14.69 38.27
CA ARG A 5 -11.89 13.84 37.09
C ARG A 5 -13.25 13.33 36.64
N GLU A 6 -13.56 13.57 35.38
CA GLU A 6 -14.86 13.40 34.74
C GLU A 6 -15.42 11.97 34.80
N ALA A 7 -16.75 11.92 34.88
CA ALA A 7 -17.65 10.78 34.73
C ALA A 7 -17.40 10.02 33.40
N MET A 8 -17.80 8.76 33.18
CA MET A 8 -19.15 8.22 33.35
C MET A 8 -19.08 6.72 33.02
N VAL A 9 -19.73 5.88 33.82
CA VAL A 9 -19.94 4.45 33.53
C VAL A 9 -21.44 4.23 33.26
N PHE A 10 -21.73 3.22 32.44
CA PHE A 10 -22.98 2.48 32.25
C PHE A 10 -23.92 2.89 31.11
N GLY A 11 -24.13 1.92 30.22
CA GLY A 11 -25.22 1.85 29.25
C GLY A 11 -25.20 0.52 28.52
N VAL A 12 -25.80 -0.51 29.11
CA VAL A 12 -26.00 -1.87 28.56
C VAL A 12 -27.36 -1.97 27.86
N ALA A 13 -27.43 -2.89 26.88
CA ALA A 13 -28.59 -3.46 26.17
C ALA A 13 -29.15 -2.57 25.02
N VAL A 14 -29.53 -3.10 23.86
CA VAL A 14 -30.46 -4.22 23.62
C VAL A 14 -30.18 -4.91 22.27
N ALA A 15 -30.55 -6.18 22.25
CA ALA A 15 -30.54 -7.16 21.16
C ALA A 15 -31.08 -6.69 19.80
N PHE A 16 -30.43 -7.14 18.72
CA PHE A 16 -31.06 -7.33 17.42
C PHE A 16 -31.11 -8.82 17.07
N THR A 17 -32.28 -9.38 17.34
CA THR A 17 -32.82 -10.63 16.82
C THR A 17 -32.93 -10.53 15.29
N GLY A 18 -32.43 -11.53 14.56
CA GLY A 18 -32.50 -11.49 13.09
C GLY A 18 -32.03 -12.78 12.40
N LEU A 19 -32.54 -13.93 12.86
CA LEU A 19 -32.44 -15.21 12.17
C LEU A 19 -33.37 -15.19 10.94
N ALA A 20 -32.81 -15.02 9.74
CA ALA A 20 -33.54 -15.23 8.49
C ALA A 20 -32.95 -16.43 7.74
N CYS A 21 -33.65 -17.54 7.87
CA CYS A 21 -33.47 -18.76 7.08
C CYS A 21 -33.79 -18.47 5.61
N PHE A 22 -32.81 -18.54 4.70
CA PHE A 22 -33.08 -18.77 3.29
C PHE A 22 -32.92 -20.25 2.98
N ALA A 23 -34.03 -20.98 3.15
CA ALA A 23 -34.27 -22.23 2.47
C ALA A 23 -34.82 -21.93 1.07
N GLY A 24 -34.18 -22.47 0.04
CA GLY A 24 -34.66 -22.52 -1.33
C GLY A 24 -34.18 -23.82 -2.00
N PRO A 25 -34.95 -24.42 -2.92
CA PRO A 25 -35.10 -25.88 -3.02
C PRO A 25 -34.14 -26.57 -4.00
N ARG A 26 -34.01 -27.88 -3.80
CA ARG A 26 -33.36 -28.88 -4.67
C ARG A 26 -34.38 -29.48 -5.64
N LEU A 27 -34.00 -29.64 -6.91
CA LEU A 27 -34.47 -30.63 -7.92
C LEU A 27 -33.41 -30.57 -9.05
N ALA A 28 -32.56 -31.59 -9.23
CA ALA A 28 -32.73 -32.76 -10.12
C ALA A 28 -32.92 -32.30 -11.59
N GLU A 29 -32.15 -32.71 -12.61
CA GLU A 29 -31.71 -34.05 -13.04
C GLU A 29 -30.62 -33.87 -14.12
N ALA A 30 -29.57 -34.71 -14.13
CA ALA A 30 -29.29 -35.74 -15.14
C ALA A 30 -28.28 -35.34 -16.24
N GLY A 31 -27.25 -36.18 -16.42
CA GLY A 31 -26.52 -36.29 -17.68
C GLY A 31 -24.99 -36.40 -17.55
N GLY A 32 -24.45 -37.57 -17.90
CA GLY A 32 -23.10 -37.65 -18.51
C GLY A 32 -22.07 -38.49 -17.77
N MET A 33 -22.17 -39.81 -17.88
CA MET A 33 -20.98 -40.68 -17.81
C MET A 33 -20.13 -40.44 -19.07
N GLY A 34 -18.87 -40.08 -18.89
CA GLY A 34 -17.90 -39.88 -19.97
C GLY A 34 -16.51 -40.29 -19.53
N VAL A 35 -16.21 -41.57 -19.72
CA VAL A 35 -14.88 -42.17 -19.63
C VAL A 35 -13.99 -41.64 -20.76
N GLY A 36 -12.75 -41.25 -20.48
CA GLY A 36 -11.80 -40.87 -21.54
C GLY A 36 -10.46 -40.30 -21.08
N MET A 37 -9.44 -41.17 -21.08
CA MET A 37 -8.03 -40.87 -21.41
C MET A 37 -7.18 -40.08 -20.42
N MET A 38 -6.44 -40.83 -19.60
CA MET A 38 -5.13 -40.47 -19.06
C MET A 38 -4.07 -40.49 -20.18
N GLY A 39 -3.55 -39.32 -20.56
CA GLY A 39 -2.39 -39.17 -21.44
C GLY A 39 -1.14 -38.75 -20.67
N PRO A 40 0.02 -39.42 -20.83
CA PRO A 40 1.27 -39.00 -20.20
C PRO A 40 2.07 -38.09 -21.13
N GLY A 41 2.60 -36.98 -20.58
CA GLY A 41 3.76 -36.31 -21.14
C GLY A 41 3.57 -34.85 -21.56
N MET A 42 3.89 -33.94 -20.66
CA MET A 42 4.64 -32.72 -20.98
C MET A 42 5.25 -32.17 -19.68
N MET A 43 6.50 -32.58 -19.40
CA MET A 43 7.38 -31.85 -18.49
C MET A 43 7.89 -30.63 -19.25
N GLY A 44 7.28 -29.48 -18.99
CA GLY A 44 7.78 -28.16 -19.38
C GLY A 44 8.01 -27.34 -18.11
N SER A 45 9.24 -26.88 -17.92
CA SER A 45 9.68 -26.04 -16.82
C SER A 45 8.72 -24.90 -16.47
N PRO A 46 8.68 -24.44 -15.21
CA PRO A 46 8.01 -23.21 -14.84
C PRO A 46 8.80 -22.04 -15.44
N GLY A 47 8.51 -21.72 -16.69
CA GLY A 47 8.72 -20.37 -17.20
C GLY A 47 7.71 -19.51 -16.49
N SER A 48 8.15 -18.85 -15.42
CA SER A 48 7.46 -17.71 -14.85
C SER A 48 6.96 -16.84 -15.99
N PRO A 49 5.69 -16.40 -16.01
CA PRO A 49 5.43 -15.12 -16.60
C PRO A 49 6.19 -14.13 -15.72
N GLU A 50 7.42 -13.82 -16.11
CA GLU A 50 7.91 -12.46 -16.03
C GLU A 50 7.04 -11.65 -17.02
N GLU A 51 5.74 -11.55 -16.68
CA GLU A 51 4.95 -10.40 -17.01
C GLU A 51 5.76 -9.24 -16.45
N ALA A 52 6.19 -8.36 -17.35
CA ALA A 52 6.75 -7.08 -16.99
C ALA A 52 5.71 -6.33 -16.14
N SER A 53 5.74 -6.59 -14.82
CA SER A 53 4.91 -5.93 -13.83
C SER A 53 5.47 -4.53 -13.67
N SER A 54 4.99 -3.66 -14.55
CA SER A 54 5.12 -2.22 -14.40
C SER A 54 4.34 -1.84 -13.15
N GLY A 55 5.01 -1.83 -11.99
CA GLY A 55 4.37 -1.49 -10.71
C GLY A 55 4.62 -2.48 -9.57
N GLN A 56 5.83 -3.03 -9.45
CA GLN A 56 6.24 -3.70 -8.21
C GLN A 56 7.29 -2.87 -7.48
N VAL A 57 6.89 -2.34 -6.32
CA VAL A 57 7.78 -1.71 -5.35
C VAL A 57 8.89 -2.69 -4.95
N ASN A 58 10.15 -2.26 -5.04
CA ASN A 58 11.27 -3.06 -4.54
C ASN A 58 11.18 -3.21 -3.00
N PRO A 59 11.01 -4.43 -2.45
CA PRO A 59 10.77 -4.63 -1.01
C PRO A 59 11.97 -4.23 -0.15
N THR A 60 13.19 -4.35 -0.66
CA THR A 60 14.41 -3.91 0.04
C THR A 60 14.41 -2.38 0.19
N HIS A 61 14.04 -1.67 -0.87
CA HIS A 61 14.02 -0.21 -0.87
C HIS A 61 12.84 0.32 -0.04
N ALA A 62 11.68 -0.34 -0.10
CA ALA A 62 10.54 -0.03 0.77
C ALA A 62 10.91 -0.20 2.24
N LYS A 63 11.61 -1.28 2.59
CA LYS A 63 12.09 -1.49 3.97
C LYS A 63 13.06 -0.38 4.39
N ALA A 64 14.00 0.01 3.53
CA ALA A 64 14.94 1.10 3.84
C ALA A 64 14.21 2.44 4.07
N LEU A 65 13.21 2.77 3.25
CA LEU A 65 12.39 3.96 3.44
C LEU A 65 11.61 3.93 4.77
N LEU A 66 10.96 2.80 5.07
CA LEU A 66 10.21 2.64 6.33
C LEU A 66 11.14 2.72 7.54
N SER A 67 12.30 2.05 7.51
CA SER A 67 13.30 2.15 8.58
C SER A 67 13.72 3.60 8.83
N TYR A 68 14.04 4.34 7.76
CA TYR A 68 14.41 5.75 7.89
C TYR A 68 13.29 6.60 8.51
N ILE A 69 12.03 6.40 8.08
CA ILE A 69 10.88 7.10 8.65
C ILE A 69 10.66 6.72 10.12
N HIS A 70 10.84 5.46 10.51
CA HIS A 70 10.69 5.07 11.90
C HIS A 70 11.80 5.62 12.80
N GLU A 71 13.04 5.67 12.31
CA GLU A 71 14.21 6.15 13.06
C GLU A 71 14.20 7.67 13.26
N HIS A 72 13.82 8.42 12.22
CA HIS A 72 13.80 9.89 12.26
C HIS A 72 12.43 10.47 12.64
N ASN A 73 11.43 9.59 12.79
CA ASN A 73 10.08 9.88 13.25
C ASN A 73 9.30 11.01 12.52
N PRO A 74 9.48 11.27 11.20
CA PRO A 74 8.56 12.15 10.50
C PRO A 74 7.17 11.49 10.39
N ALA A 75 6.11 12.28 10.57
CA ALA A 75 4.73 11.80 10.51
C ALA A 75 4.23 11.44 9.08
N CYS A 76 5.14 11.09 8.16
CA CYS A 76 4.84 10.84 6.75
C CYS A 76 3.80 9.72 6.56
N LEU A 77 3.85 8.68 7.41
CA LEU A 77 2.95 7.53 7.34
C LEU A 77 1.51 7.84 7.77
N GLN A 78 1.23 9.02 8.31
CA GLN A 78 -0.14 9.46 8.60
C GLN A 78 -0.91 9.80 7.33
N CYS A 79 -0.21 10.16 6.25
CA CYS A 79 -0.82 10.58 5.00
C CYS A 79 -0.40 9.71 3.81
N HIS A 80 0.79 9.13 3.85
CA HIS A 80 1.37 8.37 2.76
C HIS A 80 1.50 6.88 3.13
N SER A 81 1.19 6.01 2.18
CA SER A 81 1.48 4.59 2.23
C SER A 81 2.61 4.24 1.25
N ILE A 82 3.23 3.08 1.41
CA ILE A 82 4.22 2.57 0.44
C ILE A 82 3.57 2.37 -0.94
N SER A 83 2.40 1.74 -0.96
CA SER A 83 1.58 1.49 -2.16
C SER A 83 0.09 1.71 -1.83
N GLY A 84 -0.75 1.79 -2.86
CA GLY A 84 -2.19 2.06 -2.73
C GLY A 84 -2.55 3.52 -2.46
N ALA A 85 -3.84 3.81 -2.30
CA ALA A 85 -4.32 5.17 -2.04
C ALA A 85 -4.37 5.48 -0.53
N GLY A 86 -4.10 6.73 -0.18
CA GLY A 86 -4.24 7.27 1.17
C GLY A 86 -4.74 8.71 1.13
N PHE A 87 -4.45 9.49 2.19
CA PHE A 87 -4.73 10.94 2.17
C PHE A 87 -3.85 11.66 1.13
N GLY A 88 -2.58 11.28 1.07
CA GLY A 88 -1.63 11.67 0.02
C GLY A 88 -1.40 10.52 -0.98
N PRO A 89 -0.68 10.80 -2.09
CA PRO A 89 -0.25 9.75 -3.02
C PRO A 89 0.72 8.77 -2.34
N SER A 90 0.71 7.51 -2.74
CA SER A 90 1.70 6.54 -2.24
C SER A 90 3.12 6.92 -2.65
N PHE A 91 4.11 6.46 -1.87
CA PHE A 91 5.52 6.63 -2.20
C PHE A 91 5.87 5.99 -3.55
N GLU A 92 5.27 4.84 -3.87
CA GLU A 92 5.35 4.22 -5.20
C GLU A 92 4.87 5.17 -6.31
N SER A 93 3.69 5.76 -6.15
CA SER A 93 3.14 6.68 -7.15
C SER A 93 4.00 7.94 -7.28
N ILE A 94 4.55 8.45 -6.17
CA ILE A 94 5.49 9.58 -6.19
C ILE A 94 6.74 9.19 -7.00
N ALA A 95 7.33 8.03 -6.73
CA ALA A 95 8.51 7.55 -7.44
C ALA A 95 8.26 7.45 -8.95
N ALA A 96 7.14 6.84 -9.34
CA ALA A 96 6.73 6.74 -10.74
C ALA A 96 6.54 8.13 -11.40
N ASN A 97 5.85 9.05 -10.74
CA ASN A 97 5.56 10.39 -11.26
C ASN A 97 6.79 11.29 -11.43
N TYR A 98 7.86 11.01 -10.68
CA TYR A 98 9.11 11.75 -10.71
C TYR A 98 10.20 11.08 -11.55
N SER A 99 10.02 9.81 -11.94
CA SER A 99 11.02 8.99 -12.65
C SER A 99 11.62 9.63 -13.91
N SER A 100 10.81 10.41 -14.66
CA SER A 100 11.22 11.06 -15.92
C SER A 100 11.53 12.56 -15.77
N ARG A 101 11.50 13.10 -14.54
CA ARG A 101 11.70 14.53 -14.31
C ARG A 101 13.19 14.84 -14.15
N ALA A 102 13.67 15.86 -14.87
CA ALA A 102 14.98 16.43 -14.60
C ALA A 102 15.01 16.99 -13.17
N ASN A 103 16.11 16.76 -12.45
CA ASN A 103 16.30 17.20 -11.05
C ASN A 103 15.22 16.68 -10.08
N ALA A 104 14.67 15.48 -10.33
CA ALA A 104 13.62 14.87 -9.51
C ALA A 104 13.93 14.85 -8.01
N GLU A 105 15.15 14.45 -7.60
CA GLU A 105 15.55 14.39 -6.18
C GLU A 105 15.44 15.76 -5.51
N ASN A 106 16.02 16.79 -6.11
CA ASN A 106 16.01 18.14 -5.54
C ASN A 106 14.59 18.74 -5.48
N LEU A 107 13.81 18.58 -6.55
CA LEU A 107 12.42 19.05 -6.58
C LEU A 107 11.56 18.35 -5.52
N LEU A 108 11.71 17.04 -5.37
CA LEU A 108 10.97 16.28 -4.37
C LEU A 108 11.42 16.66 -2.95
N ALA A 109 12.72 16.84 -2.72
CA ALA A 109 13.26 17.29 -1.43
C ALA A 109 12.68 18.66 -1.03
N MET A 110 12.64 19.62 -1.96
CA MET A 110 12.02 20.93 -1.74
C MET A 110 10.56 20.81 -1.32
N HIS A 111 9.78 19.96 -1.99
CA HIS A 111 8.38 19.72 -1.61
C HIS A 111 8.26 19.07 -0.22
N ILE A 112 9.13 18.12 0.12
CA ILE A 112 9.11 17.45 1.42
C ILE A 112 9.44 18.42 2.57
N ALA A 113 10.44 19.27 2.41
CA ALA A 113 10.85 20.22 3.45
C ALA A 113 9.81 21.34 3.66
N HIS A 114 9.28 21.89 2.56
CA HIS A 114 8.49 23.12 2.58
C HIS A 114 7.00 22.93 2.32
N GLY A 115 6.55 21.69 2.17
CA GLY A 115 5.17 21.37 1.84
C GLY A 115 4.87 21.55 0.35
N PHE A 116 3.77 20.92 -0.09
CA PHE A 116 3.31 20.98 -1.47
C PHE A 116 1.82 20.66 -1.57
N GLY A 117 1.05 21.54 -2.20
CA GLY A 117 -0.41 21.41 -2.29
C GLY A 117 -1.05 21.39 -0.90
N ARG A 118 -1.59 20.23 -0.51
CA ARG A 118 -2.20 20.03 0.82
C ARG A 118 -1.24 19.47 1.86
N MET A 119 -0.01 19.11 1.48
CA MET A 119 1.01 18.64 2.41
C MET A 119 1.61 19.83 3.17
N PRO A 120 1.50 19.89 4.51
CA PRO A 120 2.07 20.99 5.29
C PRO A 120 3.61 20.93 5.32
N PRO A 121 4.30 22.07 5.53
CA PRO A 121 5.74 22.09 5.84
C PRO A 121 6.04 21.56 7.24
N GLY A 122 7.34 21.33 7.53
CA GLY A 122 7.84 21.17 8.89
C GLY A 122 7.96 19.73 9.41
N PHE A 123 7.69 18.72 8.57
CA PHE A 123 7.87 17.31 8.94
C PHE A 123 9.30 16.79 8.73
N ALA A 124 10.12 17.49 7.95
CA ALA A 124 11.51 17.17 7.70
C ALA A 124 12.29 18.46 7.45
N ASN A 125 13.53 18.55 7.95
CA ASN A 125 14.46 19.59 7.51
C ASN A 125 15.07 19.26 6.13
N ASP A 126 15.79 20.19 5.51
CA ASP A 126 16.31 20.04 4.15
C ASP A 126 17.20 18.80 3.96
N ALA A 127 18.02 18.46 4.97
CA ALA A 127 18.88 17.28 4.92
C ALA A 127 18.06 15.98 4.97
N GLN A 128 17.06 15.91 5.86
CA GLN A 128 16.13 14.79 5.93
C GLN A 128 15.29 14.67 4.66
N ALA A 129 14.82 15.80 4.13
CA ALA A 129 14.01 15.85 2.92
C ALA A 129 14.77 15.33 1.70
N THR A 130 16.06 15.67 1.58
CA THR A 130 16.95 15.14 0.53
C THR A 130 17.09 13.63 0.63
N GLN A 131 17.34 13.11 1.84
CA GLN A 131 17.47 11.67 2.05
C GLN A 131 16.16 10.92 1.79
N LEU A 132 15.02 11.47 2.23
CA LEU A 132 13.69 10.92 1.95
C LEU A 132 13.39 10.90 0.45
N ALA A 133 13.69 11.99 -0.26
CA ALA A 133 13.50 12.06 -1.71
C ALA A 133 14.28 10.96 -2.43
N ARG A 134 15.56 10.76 -2.07
CA ARG A 134 16.39 9.68 -2.63
C ARG A 134 15.79 8.30 -2.38
N LEU A 135 15.36 8.02 -1.15
CA LEU A 135 14.76 6.74 -0.78
C LEU A 135 13.44 6.49 -1.54
N ILE A 136 12.59 7.50 -1.67
CA ILE A 136 11.33 7.41 -2.41
C ILE A 136 11.60 7.14 -3.89
N LEU A 137 12.50 7.90 -4.54
CA LEU A 137 12.82 7.69 -5.96
C LEU A 137 13.48 6.34 -6.23
N SER A 138 14.14 5.75 -5.23
CA SER A 138 14.68 4.41 -5.35
C SER A 138 13.60 3.31 -5.43
N LEU A 139 12.34 3.60 -5.07
CA LEU A 139 11.25 2.61 -5.11
C LEU A 139 10.84 2.24 -6.54
N SER A 140 11.01 3.15 -7.50
CA SER A 140 10.73 2.87 -8.91
C SER A 140 11.79 1.91 -9.47
N VAL A 141 11.39 0.67 -9.72
CA VAL A 141 12.13 -0.27 -10.54
C VAL A 141 11.98 0.17 -12.00
N THR A 142 12.74 1.18 -12.42
CA THR A 142 12.81 1.49 -13.84
C THR A 142 13.71 0.43 -14.48
N SER A 143 13.10 -0.57 -15.12
CA SER A 143 13.78 -1.34 -16.15
C SER A 143 14.19 -0.33 -17.23
N ARG A 144 15.47 0.03 -17.23
CA ARG A 144 16.07 0.82 -18.30
C ARG A 144 16.01 -0.04 -19.57
N PRO A 145 15.43 0.45 -20.69
CA PRO A 145 15.51 -0.26 -21.97
C PRO A 145 16.96 -0.37 -22.45
#